data_AF-A0A0F9QQS1-F1
#
_entry.id   AF-A0A0F9QQS1-F1
#
_cell.length_a   1.000
_cell.length_b   1.000
_cell.length_c   1.000
_cell.angle_alpha   90.00
_cell.angle_beta   90.00
_cell.angle_gamma   90.00
#
_symmetry.space_group_name_H-M   'P 1'
#
loop_
_entity.id
_entity.type
_entity.pdbx_description
1 polymer ?
#
loop_
_entity_poly.entity_id
_entity_poly.type
_entity_poly.pdbx_seq_one_letter_code
_entity_poly.pdbx_strand_id
1 'polypeptide(L)'
;MNSITDFIEKYHLDTFEEVLELKYIDKINFLNDLNILLNTICRIFDKITTIFSLRGGQVLMSLAKLKNSEEIISKTDVQNCLNLDRREKLIHAFDFLLEHNYIEIKKKTSKFHVVKLNENDNPDFKLFREIVQKFWISPEEEKNKTKKWGDENK
;
A
#
# COMPACT_ATOMS: atom_id res chain seq x y z
N MET A 1 -7.13 -15.44 8.04
CA MET A 1 -6.11 -15.54 6.97
C MET A 1 -5.64 -14.12 6.77
N ASN A 2 -4.48 -13.77 7.32
CA ASN A 2 -4.20 -12.40 7.77
C ASN A 2 -3.05 -11.75 6.99
N SER A 3 -2.49 -12.42 5.98
CA SER A 3 -1.43 -11.89 5.12
C SER A 3 -1.43 -12.61 3.76
N ILE A 4 -0.77 -12.04 2.75
CA ILE A 4 -0.56 -12.73 1.45
C ILE A 4 0.30 -13.97 1.71
N THR A 5 1.30 -13.86 2.57
CA THR A 5 2.14 -14.99 2.97
C THR A 5 1.29 -16.09 3.59
N ASP A 6 0.36 -15.76 4.48
CA ASP A 6 -0.56 -16.73 5.10
C ASP A 6 -1.50 -17.35 4.03
N PHE A 7 -1.92 -16.59 3.03
CA PHE A 7 -2.73 -17.09 1.91
C PHE A 7 -1.92 -18.08 1.05
N ILE A 8 -0.69 -17.72 0.72
CA ILE A 8 0.24 -18.53 -0.05
C ILE A 8 0.56 -19.81 0.73
N GLU A 9 0.93 -19.71 2.00
CA GLU A 9 1.27 -20.83 2.86
C GLU A 9 0.06 -21.75 3.11
N LYS A 10 -1.12 -21.19 3.43
CA LYS A 10 -2.34 -21.99 3.71
C LYS A 10 -2.74 -22.88 2.54
N TYR A 11 -2.59 -22.38 1.32
CA TYR A 11 -2.94 -23.11 0.10
C TYR A 11 -1.72 -23.71 -0.59
N HIS A 12 -0.53 -23.65 0.05
CA HIS A 12 0.71 -24.16 -0.51
C HIS A 12 0.99 -23.66 -1.94
N LEU A 13 0.65 -22.39 -2.21
CA LEU A 13 0.76 -21.79 -3.55
C LEU A 13 2.21 -21.53 -3.97
N ASP A 14 3.14 -21.58 -3.02
CA ASP A 14 4.59 -21.55 -3.21
C ASP A 14 5.21 -22.95 -3.24
N THR A 15 4.53 -23.92 -2.64
CA THR A 15 4.92 -25.32 -2.50
C THR A 15 4.24 -26.12 -3.59
N PHE A 16 4.69 -25.86 -4.82
CA PHE A 16 4.25 -26.51 -6.06
C PHE A 16 4.56 -28.02 -6.15
N GLU A 17 4.99 -28.65 -5.06
CA GLU A 17 5.47 -30.04 -5.01
C GLU A 17 4.40 -31.01 -4.52
N GLU A 18 3.47 -30.58 -3.65
CA GLU A 18 2.55 -31.52 -2.99
C GLU A 18 1.08 -31.41 -3.44
N VAL A 19 0.62 -30.23 -3.90
CA VAL A 19 -0.83 -30.01 -4.18
C VAL A 19 -1.16 -29.79 -5.66
N LEU A 20 -0.24 -29.19 -6.44
CA LEU A 20 -0.55 -28.74 -7.81
C LEU A 20 0.22 -29.50 -8.92
N GLU A 21 1.20 -30.34 -8.58
CA GLU A 21 2.02 -31.14 -9.52
C GLU A 21 2.54 -30.35 -10.76
N LEU A 22 2.78 -29.05 -10.64
CA LEU A 22 3.15 -28.21 -11.79
C LEU A 22 4.60 -28.47 -12.21
N LYS A 23 4.84 -28.55 -13.53
CA LYS A 23 6.20 -28.61 -14.09
C LYS A 23 6.87 -27.25 -14.02
N TYR A 24 8.20 -27.21 -14.08
CA TYR A 24 9.03 -26.01 -13.85
C TYR A 24 8.53 -24.74 -14.56
N ILE A 25 8.22 -24.81 -15.86
CA ILE A 25 7.70 -23.66 -16.64
C ILE A 25 6.31 -23.25 -16.15
N ASP A 26 5.44 -24.21 -15.84
CA ASP A 26 4.08 -23.95 -15.36
C ASP A 26 4.08 -23.30 -13.96
N LYS A 27 5.06 -23.64 -13.10
CA LYS A 27 5.27 -22.95 -11.81
C LYS A 27 5.56 -21.46 -12.00
N ILE A 28 6.45 -21.14 -12.95
CA ILE A 28 6.81 -19.75 -13.27
C ILE A 28 5.59 -19.01 -13.82
N ASN A 29 4.85 -19.63 -14.75
CA ASN A 29 3.65 -19.03 -15.33
C ASN A 29 2.58 -18.77 -14.27
N PHE A 30 2.31 -19.75 -13.39
CA PHE A 30 1.34 -19.60 -12.32
C PHE A 30 1.69 -18.45 -11.36
N LEU A 31 2.95 -18.34 -10.95
CA LEU A 31 3.39 -17.25 -10.09
C LEU A 31 3.26 -15.88 -10.79
N ASN A 32 3.56 -15.82 -12.09
CA ASN A 32 3.38 -14.62 -12.89
C ASN A 32 1.90 -14.21 -12.97
N ASP A 33 1.01 -15.17 -13.22
CA ASP A 33 -0.44 -14.94 -13.28
C ASP A 33 -0.98 -14.45 -11.93
N LEU A 34 -0.53 -15.05 -10.83
CA LEU A 34 -0.89 -14.60 -9.48
C LEU A 34 -0.42 -13.16 -9.23
N ASN A 35 0.80 -12.80 -9.63
CA ASN A 35 1.31 -11.43 -9.51
C ASN A 35 0.50 -10.44 -10.37
N ILE A 36 0.10 -10.82 -11.58
CA ILE A 36 -0.75 -10.00 -12.45
C ILE A 36 -2.12 -9.73 -11.80
N LEU A 37 -2.72 -10.77 -11.20
CA LEU A 37 -3.99 -10.66 -10.50
C LEU A 37 -3.89 -9.70 -9.30
N LEU A 38 -2.87 -9.87 -8.46
CA LEU A 38 -2.65 -9.01 -7.28
C LEU A 38 -2.40 -7.56 -7.68
N ASN A 39 -1.63 -7.32 -8.75
CA ASN A 39 -1.38 -5.99 -9.28
C ASN A 39 -2.69 -5.34 -9.81
N THR A 40 -3.54 -6.14 -10.46
CA THR A 40 -4.84 -5.67 -10.94
C THR A 40 -5.76 -5.27 -9.79
N ILE A 41 -5.84 -6.09 -8.74
CA ILE A 41 -6.59 -5.76 -7.51
C ILE A 41 -6.08 -4.45 -6.90
N CYS A 42 -4.75 -4.30 -6.80
CA CYS A 42 -4.13 -3.09 -6.26
C CYS A 42 -4.52 -1.83 -7.04
N ARG A 43 -4.54 -1.91 -8.38
CA ARG A 43 -4.95 -0.79 -9.25
C ARG A 43 -6.43 -0.44 -9.10
N ILE A 44 -7.30 -1.44 -9.00
CA ILE A 44 -8.74 -1.22 -8.79
C ILE A 44 -8.96 -0.52 -7.44
N PHE A 45 -8.28 -1.00 -6.39
CA PHE A 45 -8.37 -0.41 -5.07
C PHE A 45 -7.89 1.05 -5.07
N ASP A 46 -6.74 1.35 -5.68
CA ASP A 46 -6.25 2.72 -5.85
C ASP A 46 -7.33 3.64 -6.45
N LYS A 47 -8.00 3.20 -7.53
CA LYS A 47 -9.09 3.99 -8.13
C LYS A 47 -10.28 4.18 -7.20
N ILE A 48 -10.71 3.13 -6.51
CA ILE A 48 -11.84 3.20 -5.57
C ILE A 48 -11.53 4.19 -4.43
N THR A 49 -10.32 4.14 -3.87
CA THR A 49 -9.93 4.99 -2.74
C THR A 49 -9.80 6.48 -3.10
N THR A 50 -9.69 6.82 -4.38
CA THR A 50 -9.68 8.23 -4.83
C THR A 50 -11.03 8.93 -4.66
N ILE A 51 -12.13 8.17 -4.49
CA ILE A 51 -13.46 8.70 -4.21
C ILE A 51 -13.45 9.33 -2.81
N PHE A 52 -14.05 10.52 -2.65
CA PHE A 52 -13.95 11.33 -1.44
C PHE A 52 -14.30 10.56 -0.15
N SER A 53 -15.33 9.73 -0.20
CA SER A 53 -15.79 8.91 0.94
C SER A 53 -14.80 7.82 1.36
N LEU A 54 -13.83 7.47 0.51
CA LEU A 54 -12.88 6.37 0.71
C LEU A 54 -11.42 6.84 0.79
N ARG A 55 -11.19 8.15 0.92
CA ARG A 55 -9.84 8.74 1.05
C ARG A 55 -9.05 8.27 2.27
N GLY A 56 -9.72 7.74 3.30
CA GLY A 56 -9.06 7.02 4.38
C GLY A 56 -8.16 5.89 3.85
N GLY A 57 -8.60 5.20 2.81
CA GLY A 57 -7.81 4.17 2.13
C GLY A 57 -6.54 4.73 1.48
N GLN A 58 -6.59 5.89 0.82
CA GLN A 58 -5.39 6.53 0.25
C GLN A 58 -4.37 6.90 1.34
N VAL A 59 -4.84 7.44 2.45
CA VAL A 59 -3.96 7.78 3.59
C VAL A 59 -3.28 6.52 4.12
N LEU A 60 -4.05 5.45 4.30
CA LEU A 60 -3.50 4.17 4.75
C LEU A 60 -2.49 3.57 3.75
N MET A 61 -2.77 3.64 2.45
CA MET A 61 -1.84 3.18 1.40
C MET A 61 -0.51 3.93 1.44
N SER A 62 -0.55 5.25 1.57
CA SER A 62 0.66 6.08 1.69
C SER A 62 1.41 5.82 2.98
N LEU A 63 0.72 5.71 4.12
CA LEU A 63 1.34 5.37 5.39
C LEU A 63 2.03 4.00 5.32
N ALA A 64 1.39 3.01 4.69
CA ALA A 64 1.97 1.70 4.47
C ALA A 64 3.25 1.76 3.63
N LYS A 65 3.26 2.57 2.57
CA LYS A 65 4.45 2.76 1.72
C LYS A 65 5.59 3.46 2.47
N LEU A 66 5.28 4.56 3.16
CA LEU A 66 6.27 5.41 3.84
C LEU A 66 6.86 4.76 5.10
N LYS A 67 6.14 3.84 5.76
CA LYS A 67 6.61 3.17 6.99
C LYS A 67 7.91 2.38 6.81
N ASN A 68 8.21 1.91 5.60
CA ASN A 68 9.45 1.16 5.35
C ASN A 68 10.62 2.08 4.93
N SER A 69 10.35 3.35 4.64
CA SER A 69 11.36 4.32 4.18
C SER A 69 11.64 5.44 5.18
N GLU A 70 10.71 5.72 6.08
CA GLU A 70 10.80 6.83 7.03
C GLU A 70 10.53 6.39 8.48
N GLU A 71 11.35 6.89 9.40
CA GLU A 71 11.21 6.62 10.84
C GLU A 71 10.04 7.41 11.46
N ILE A 72 9.69 8.56 10.85
CA ILE A 72 8.62 9.45 11.29
C ILE A 72 7.85 9.93 10.06
N ILE A 73 6.55 9.61 9.97
CA ILE A 73 5.70 9.99 8.83
C ILE A 73 4.78 11.16 9.20
N SER A 74 4.91 12.28 8.49
CA SER A 74 4.07 13.47 8.64
C SER A 74 2.92 13.54 7.62
N LYS A 75 1.97 14.46 7.83
CA LYS A 75 0.90 14.75 6.86
C LYS A 75 1.46 15.28 5.53
N THR A 76 2.64 15.91 5.54
CA THR A 76 3.31 16.39 4.33
C THR A 76 3.81 15.23 3.49
N ASP A 77 4.37 14.22 4.12
CA ASP A 77 4.96 13.07 3.44
C ASP A 77 3.84 12.25 2.79
N VAL A 78 2.72 12.07 3.48
CA VAL A 78 1.50 11.49 2.90
C VAL A 78 0.98 12.33 1.73
N GLN A 79 0.96 13.66 1.85
CA GLN A 79 0.52 14.54 0.76
C GLN A 79 1.42 14.43 -0.48
N ASN A 80 2.73 14.41 -0.29
CA ASN A 80 3.72 14.27 -1.36
C ASN A 80 3.62 12.90 -2.03
N CYS A 81 3.53 11.84 -1.22
CA CYS A 81 3.35 10.47 -1.69
C CYS A 81 2.11 10.33 -2.57
N LEU A 82 0.99 10.96 -2.18
CA LEU A 82 -0.26 10.99 -2.97
C LEU A 82 -0.26 12.02 -4.09
N ASN A 83 0.77 12.87 -4.18
CA ASN A 83 0.84 14.01 -5.10
C ASN A 83 -0.42 14.90 -5.06
N LEU A 84 -0.85 15.28 -3.85
CA LEU A 84 -2.04 16.11 -3.65
C LEU A 84 -1.70 17.59 -3.53
N ASP A 85 -2.43 18.43 -4.24
CA ASP A 85 -2.24 19.88 -4.27
C ASP A 85 -2.67 20.61 -2.99
N ARG A 86 -3.53 19.99 -2.15
CA ARG A 86 -4.05 20.62 -0.92
C ARG A 86 -4.14 19.64 0.24
N ARG A 87 -3.73 20.06 1.44
CA ARG A 87 -3.80 19.26 2.67
C ARG A 87 -5.21 19.07 3.20
N GLU A 88 -6.12 20.04 2.96
CA GLU A 88 -7.49 19.96 3.48
C GLU A 88 -8.23 18.72 2.95
N LYS A 89 -7.82 18.23 1.77
CA LYS A 89 -8.33 17.02 1.14
C LYS A 89 -8.16 15.76 1.99
N LEU A 90 -7.26 15.77 2.98
CA LEU A 90 -6.92 14.64 3.84
C LEU A 90 -7.41 14.78 5.28
N ILE A 91 -7.91 15.96 5.70
CA ILE A 91 -8.24 16.21 7.12
C ILE A 91 -9.27 15.20 7.62
N HIS A 92 -10.42 15.11 6.94
CA HIS A 92 -11.48 14.17 7.29
C HIS A 92 -11.03 12.71 7.25
N ALA A 93 -10.09 12.36 6.38
CA ALA A 93 -9.54 11.02 6.29
C ALA A 93 -8.68 10.69 7.53
N PHE A 94 -7.80 11.61 7.95
CA PHE A 94 -7.02 11.43 9.17
C PHE A 94 -7.90 11.37 10.42
N ASP A 95 -8.94 12.22 10.50
CA ASP A 95 -9.86 12.24 11.65
C ASP A 95 -10.63 10.92 11.74
N PHE A 96 -11.20 10.45 10.63
CA PHE A 96 -11.89 9.15 10.56
C PHE A 96 -10.97 8.00 10.99
N LEU A 97 -9.74 7.95 10.47
CA LEU A 97 -8.80 6.88 10.80
C LEU A 97 -8.37 6.90 12.27
N LEU A 98 -8.28 8.09 12.87
CA LEU A 98 -7.97 8.25 14.29
C LEU A 98 -9.15 7.81 15.16
N GLU A 99 -10.38 8.21 14.81
CA GLU A 99 -11.61 7.83 15.53
C GLU A 99 -11.82 6.32 15.56
N HIS A 100 -11.43 5.62 14.48
CA HIS A 100 -11.55 4.17 14.35
C HIS A 100 -10.29 3.41 14.83
N ASN A 101 -9.35 4.09 15.51
CA ASN A 101 -8.10 3.50 16.02
C ASN A 101 -7.20 2.84 14.96
N TYR A 102 -7.33 3.18 13.68
CA TYR A 102 -6.44 2.67 12.63
C TYR A 102 -5.06 3.34 12.65
N ILE A 103 -4.99 4.56 13.17
CA ILE A 103 -3.74 5.32 13.34
C ILE A 103 -3.63 5.89 14.75
N GLU A 104 -2.41 6.03 15.24
CA GLU A 104 -2.07 6.72 16.48
C GLU A 104 -1.24 7.97 16.14
N ILE A 105 -1.60 9.12 16.71
CA ILE A 105 -0.86 10.37 16.54
C ILE A 105 -0.11 10.68 17.83
N LYS A 106 1.22 10.48 17.83
CA LYS A 106 2.04 10.58 19.06
C LYS A 106 2.45 11.99 19.47
N LYS A 107 2.47 12.96 18.54
CA LYS A 107 2.82 14.36 18.84
C LYS A 107 2.00 15.28 17.95
N LYS A 108 1.13 16.08 18.56
CA LYS A 108 0.21 16.99 17.86
C LYS A 108 0.83 18.39 17.85
N THR A 109 1.82 18.62 16.99
CA THR A 109 2.25 19.99 16.68
C THR A 109 1.59 20.43 15.38
N SER A 110 1.43 21.74 15.18
CA SER A 110 0.84 22.28 13.95
C SER A 110 1.60 21.90 12.67
N LYS A 111 2.86 21.46 12.80
CA LYS A 111 3.75 21.14 11.66
C LYS A 111 4.15 19.67 11.56
N PHE A 112 4.23 18.94 12.68
CA PHE A 112 4.65 17.53 12.69
C PHE A 112 3.62 16.66 13.41
N HIS A 113 3.21 15.58 12.72
CA HIS A 113 2.42 14.49 13.27
C HIS A 113 3.26 13.24 13.08
N VAL A 114 3.48 12.47 14.14
CA VAL A 114 4.05 11.12 14.03
C VAL A 114 2.87 10.18 13.94
N VAL A 115 2.61 9.61 12.76
CA VAL A 115 1.49 8.69 12.54
C VAL A 115 2.01 7.26 12.62
N LYS A 116 1.62 6.53 13.68
CA LYS A 116 1.87 5.09 13.78
C LYS A 116 0.62 4.36 13.29
N LEU A 117 0.78 3.40 12.37
CA LEU A 117 -0.30 2.48 12.03
C LEU A 117 -0.56 1.55 13.22
N ASN A 118 -1.81 1.44 13.65
CA ASN A 118 -2.22 0.43 14.61
C ASN A 118 -2.43 -0.89 13.85
N GLU A 119 -1.55 -1.86 14.08
CA GLU A 119 -1.57 -3.15 13.38
C GLU A 119 -2.47 -4.19 14.06
N ASN A 120 -3.01 -3.88 15.24
CA ASN A 120 -3.66 -4.88 16.08
C ASN A 120 -5.12 -5.18 15.69
N ASP A 121 -5.77 -4.36 14.85
CA ASP A 121 -7.23 -4.39 14.75
C ASP A 121 -7.82 -4.79 13.39
N ASN A 122 -7.02 -5.18 12.37
CA ASN A 122 -7.63 -5.70 11.15
C ASN A 122 -6.73 -6.63 10.29
N PRO A 123 -7.06 -7.94 10.19
CA PRO A 123 -6.44 -8.87 9.26
C PRO A 123 -6.44 -8.42 7.79
N ASP A 124 -7.53 -7.79 7.36
CA ASP A 124 -7.67 -7.30 5.99
C ASP A 124 -6.70 -6.15 5.75
N PHE A 125 -6.49 -5.29 6.75
CA PHE A 125 -5.54 -4.19 6.63
C PHE A 125 -4.09 -4.67 6.46
N LYS A 126 -3.71 -5.75 7.12
CA LYS A 126 -2.39 -6.37 6.95
C LYS A 126 -2.21 -6.94 5.53
N LEU A 127 -3.22 -7.65 5.03
CA LEU A 127 -3.24 -8.18 3.65
C LEU A 127 -3.15 -7.05 2.62
N PHE A 128 -4.01 -6.04 2.73
CA PHE A 128 -4.02 -4.89 1.82
C PHE A 128 -2.70 -4.12 1.87
N ARG A 129 -2.10 -3.96 3.05
CA ARG A 129 -0.78 -3.35 3.17
C ARG A 129 0.28 -4.11 2.39
N GLU A 130 0.33 -5.42 2.46
CA GLU A 130 1.31 -6.22 1.72
C GLU A 130 1.13 -6.09 0.22
N ILE A 131 -0.13 -6.10 -0.25
CA ILE A 131 -0.44 -5.87 -1.67
C ILE A 131 0.02 -4.48 -2.09
N VAL A 132 -0.33 -3.45 -1.31
CA VAL A 132 0.01 -2.06 -1.62
C VAL A 132 1.53 -1.84 -1.59
N GLN A 133 2.23 -2.33 -0.56
CA GLN A 133 3.68 -2.17 -0.47
C GLN A 133 4.40 -2.82 -1.66
N LYS A 134 3.93 -3.98 -2.11
CA LYS A 134 4.57 -4.75 -3.17
C LYS A 134 4.20 -4.28 -4.58
N PHE A 135 2.94 -3.90 -4.81
CA PHE A 135 2.41 -3.67 -6.15
C PHE A 135 2.00 -2.22 -6.42
N TRP A 136 1.72 -1.42 -5.39
CA TRP A 136 1.35 -0.03 -5.61
C TRP A 136 2.59 0.84 -5.87
N ILE A 137 2.51 1.59 -6.95
CA ILE A 137 3.48 2.62 -7.32
C ILE A 137 2.83 3.96 -6.98
N SER A 138 3.48 4.75 -6.11
CA SER A 138 2.95 6.06 -5.76
C SER A 138 3.08 7.01 -6.97
N PRO A 139 2.19 8.01 -7.11
CA PRO A 139 2.32 9.04 -8.14
C PRO A 139 3.68 9.74 -8.15
N GLU A 140 4.32 9.89 -6.98
CA GLU A 140 5.66 10.44 -6.85
C GLU A 140 6.73 9.51 -7.44
N GLU A 141 6.67 8.21 -7.15
CA GLU A 141 7.57 7.21 -7.73
C GLU A 141 7.44 7.12 -9.25
N GLU A 142 6.22 7.20 -9.77
CA GLU A 142 5.94 7.19 -11.20
C GLU A 142 6.57 8.41 -11.90
N LYS A 143 6.43 9.61 -11.31
CA LYS A 143 7.11 10.83 -11.78
C LYS A 143 8.63 10.69 -11.77
N ASN A 144 9.19 10.12 -10.72
CA ASN A 144 10.64 9.96 -10.57
C ASN A 144 11.22 8.95 -11.58
N LYS A 145 10.51 7.85 -11.85
CA LYS A 145 10.88 6.90 -12.91
C LYS A 145 10.86 7.54 -14.30
N THR A 146 9.81 8.31 -14.58
CA THR A 146 9.65 8.99 -15.88
C THR A 146 10.74 10.04 -16.11
N LYS A 147 11.14 10.77 -15.06
CA LYS A 147 12.27 11.72 -15.13
C LYS A 147 13.61 11.02 -15.41
N LYS A 148 13.92 9.94 -14.67
CA LYS A 148 15.15 9.16 -14.90
C LYS A 148 15.26 8.64 -16.33
N TRP A 149 14.16 8.13 -16.90
CA TRP A 149 14.14 7.71 -18.31
C TRP A 149 14.52 8.87 -19.23
N GLY A 150 13.91 10.05 -19.02
CA GLY A 150 14.16 11.25 -19.83
C GLY A 150 15.57 11.82 -19.72
N ASP A 151 16.28 11.56 -18.61
CA ASP A 151 17.66 12.00 -18.39
C ASP A 151 18.70 10.96 -18.85
N GLU A 152 18.38 9.66 -18.79
CA GLU A 152 19.25 8.56 -19.27
C GLU A 152 19.20 8.38 -20.80
N ASN A 153 18.19 8.93 -21.47
CA ASN A 153 18.00 8.84 -22.92
C ASN A 153 18.11 10.20 -23.64
N LYS A 154 18.83 11.15 -23.03
CA LYS A 154 19.27 12.41 -23.64
C LYS A 154 20.79 12.40 -23.78
#